data_AF-A0A7S2KNW9-F1
#
_entry.id   AF-A0A7S2KNW9-F1
#
_cell.length_a   1.000
_cell.length_b   1.000
_cell.length_c   1.000
_cell.angle_alpha   90.00
_cell.angle_beta   90.00
_cell.angle_gamma   90.00
#
_symmetry.space_group_name_H-M   'P 1'
#
loop_
_entity.id
_entity.type
_entity.pdbx_description
1 polymer ?
#
loop_
_entity_poly.entity_id
_entity_poly.type
_entity_poly.pdbx_seq_one_letter_code
_entity_poly.pdbx_strand_id
1 'polypeptide(L)'
;DLRSASRDPLAAKLKWFLKKLKVDIDSDLIDIVYSSEKTVVPLAELTDEQKAGSPGEFGAVDNMRVRVLPVLGTMPATMGQAQAAYVLCEIGGKPFSPIAGERIGKNVRHKRLQHFKNREAAIRRQHQTDDVNSGNDNNGGSDQAYEGRMIQSKDGKSNIWVGPVQIDSDDVEYLLGEVWRNRCAVTGARLGTILEFVRWDLSKPSICSNLVLMSTHAIEKFDESGQGGLSANIRRKIEVRLSSCKVDW
;
A
#
# COMPACT_ATOMS: atom_id res chain seq x y z
N ASP A 1 1.95 -12.50 2.26
CA ASP A 1 1.34 -12.29 0.92
C ASP A 1 2.36 -12.14 -0.24
N LEU A 2 2.19 -12.93 -1.30
CA LEU A 2 2.99 -12.96 -2.53
C LEU A 2 3.05 -11.65 -3.34
N ARG A 3 2.04 -10.78 -3.20
CA ARG A 3 1.91 -9.53 -3.97
C ARG A 3 2.83 -8.42 -3.50
N SER A 4 3.36 -8.50 -2.27
CA SER A 4 4.26 -7.49 -1.71
C SER A 4 5.71 -7.68 -2.15
N ALA A 5 6.10 -8.91 -2.54
CA ALA A 5 7.40 -9.22 -3.13
C ALA A 5 7.54 -8.61 -4.54
N SER A 6 8.03 -7.36 -4.60
CA SER A 6 8.21 -6.59 -5.83
C SER A 6 9.58 -6.76 -6.48
N ARG A 7 10.62 -7.01 -5.68
CA ARG A 7 12.03 -7.10 -6.12
C ARG A 7 12.56 -8.52 -6.23
N ASP A 8 11.69 -9.50 -6.10
CA ASP A 8 12.06 -10.90 -6.12
C ASP A 8 11.65 -11.55 -7.47
N PRO A 9 12.62 -11.92 -8.33
CA PRO A 9 12.35 -12.57 -9.62
C PRO A 9 11.65 -13.92 -9.47
N LEU A 10 11.92 -14.67 -8.40
CA LEU A 10 11.28 -15.95 -8.13
C LEU A 10 9.82 -15.74 -7.75
N ALA A 11 9.53 -14.77 -6.88
CA ALA A 11 8.15 -14.41 -6.53
C ALA A 11 7.37 -13.94 -7.77
N ALA A 12 8.00 -13.18 -8.67
CA ALA A 12 7.39 -12.79 -9.95
C ALA A 12 7.04 -13.99 -10.83
N LYS A 13 7.96 -14.96 -10.94
CA LYS A 13 7.72 -16.19 -11.70
C LYS A 13 6.64 -17.07 -11.06
N LEU A 14 6.61 -17.17 -9.73
CA LEU A 14 5.57 -17.87 -8.98
C LEU A 14 4.19 -17.27 -9.25
N LYS A 15 4.05 -15.93 -9.19
CA LYS A 15 2.80 -15.24 -9.57
C LYS A 15 2.34 -15.57 -10.98
N TRP A 16 3.27 -15.61 -11.94
CA TRP A 16 2.95 -15.95 -13.32
C TRP A 16 2.41 -17.37 -13.46
N PHE A 17 3.04 -18.35 -12.80
CA PHE A 17 2.57 -19.74 -12.80
C PHE A 17 1.21 -19.90 -12.12
N LEU A 18 1.03 -19.30 -10.93
CA LEU A 18 -0.26 -19.35 -10.21
C LEU A 18 -1.39 -18.76 -11.05
N LYS A 19 -1.13 -17.64 -11.74
CA LYS A 19 -2.09 -17.04 -12.68
C LYS A 19 -2.44 -17.99 -13.84
N LYS A 20 -1.45 -18.70 -14.40
CA LYS A 20 -1.70 -19.70 -15.45
C LYS A 20 -2.55 -20.87 -14.95
N LEU A 21 -2.32 -21.29 -13.71
CA LEU A 21 -3.08 -22.35 -13.05
C LEU A 21 -4.44 -21.88 -12.53
N LYS A 22 -4.82 -20.61 -12.75
CA LYS A 22 -6.07 -19.98 -12.28
C LYS A 22 -6.23 -20.04 -10.75
N VAL A 23 -5.11 -20.05 -10.03
CA VAL A 23 -5.11 -19.93 -8.56
C VAL A 23 -5.26 -18.45 -8.19
N ASP A 24 -6.16 -18.16 -7.25
CA ASP A 24 -6.33 -16.81 -6.74
C ASP A 24 -5.09 -16.38 -5.96
N ILE A 25 -4.38 -15.38 -6.46
CA ILE A 25 -3.20 -14.79 -5.82
C ILE A 25 -3.61 -13.95 -4.60
N ASP A 26 -4.89 -13.59 -4.50
CA ASP A 26 -5.45 -12.86 -3.36
C ASP A 26 -5.85 -13.77 -2.20
N SER A 27 -5.69 -15.08 -2.35
CA SER A 27 -6.02 -16.07 -1.33
C SER A 27 -5.08 -16.02 -0.13
N ASP A 28 -5.64 -16.17 1.07
CA ASP A 28 -4.92 -16.27 2.34
C ASP A 28 -4.22 -17.64 2.51
N LEU A 29 -4.28 -18.52 1.52
CA LEU A 29 -3.67 -19.84 1.54
C LEU A 29 -2.16 -19.84 1.27
N ILE A 30 -1.60 -18.75 0.72
CA ILE A 30 -0.20 -18.70 0.30
C ILE A 30 0.51 -17.54 1.00
N ASP A 31 1.30 -17.90 2.01
CA ASP A 31 2.28 -17.02 2.59
C ASP A 31 3.68 -17.22 2.06
N ILE A 32 4.40 -16.11 1.99
CA ILE A 32 5.78 -16.09 1.55
C ILE A 32 6.58 -15.24 2.51
N VAL A 33 7.84 -15.63 2.67
CA VAL A 33 8.88 -14.74 3.17
C VAL A 33 9.69 -14.30 1.96
N TYR A 34 10.22 -13.09 1.96
CA TYR A 34 11.11 -12.55 0.92
C TYR A 34 11.96 -11.42 1.52
N SER A 35 13.07 -11.10 0.86
CA SER A 35 13.89 -9.93 1.20
C SER A 35 13.51 -8.74 0.31
N SER A 36 13.38 -7.56 0.91
CA SER A 36 13.23 -6.29 0.17
C SER A 36 14.56 -5.72 -0.33
N GLU A 37 15.68 -6.35 0.01
CA GLU A 37 17.02 -5.96 -0.41
C GLU A 37 17.15 -6.01 -1.94
N LYS A 38 17.91 -5.07 -2.50
CA LYS A 38 18.25 -5.11 -3.93
C LYS A 38 19.34 -6.15 -4.14
N THR A 39 19.22 -6.96 -5.19
CA THR A 39 20.29 -7.88 -5.59
C THR A 39 21.57 -7.10 -5.87
N VAL A 40 22.61 -7.36 -5.08
CA VAL A 40 23.88 -6.64 -5.14
C VAL A 40 24.90 -7.27 -6.10
N VAL A 41 24.81 -8.57 -6.34
CA VAL A 41 25.80 -9.32 -7.14
C VAL A 41 25.08 -10.16 -8.21
N PRO A 42 25.51 -10.13 -9.48
CA PRO A 42 24.98 -11.01 -10.52
C PRO A 42 25.38 -12.47 -10.27
N LEU A 43 24.83 -13.37 -11.08
CA LEU A 43 25.32 -14.75 -11.12
C LEU A 43 26.80 -14.76 -11.48
N ALA A 44 27.57 -15.64 -10.84
CA ALA A 44 28.96 -15.85 -11.22
C ALA A 44 29.05 -16.24 -12.70
N GLU A 45 30.04 -15.71 -13.39
CA GLU A 45 30.33 -16.09 -14.77
C GLU A 45 30.74 -17.56 -14.83
N LEU A 46 30.49 -18.18 -15.98
CA LEU A 46 31.02 -19.51 -16.26
C LEU A 46 32.54 -19.40 -16.38
N THR A 47 33.26 -20.41 -15.88
CA THR A 47 34.70 -20.51 -16.11
C THR A 47 34.99 -20.79 -17.58
N ASP A 48 36.22 -20.56 -18.03
CA ASP A 48 36.56 -20.74 -19.43
C ASP A 48 36.48 -22.21 -19.87
N GLU A 49 36.70 -23.15 -18.94
CA GLU A 49 36.49 -24.59 -19.16
C GLU A 49 35.01 -24.92 -19.35
N GLN A 50 34.13 -24.30 -18.56
CA GLN A 50 32.68 -24.48 -18.66
C GLN A 50 32.10 -23.87 -19.94
N LYS A 51 32.74 -22.81 -20.47
CA LYS A 51 32.38 -22.20 -21.76
C LYS A 51 32.88 -23.02 -22.94
N ALA A 52 34.06 -23.64 -22.83
CA ALA A 52 34.64 -24.47 -23.87
C ALA A 52 33.94 -25.84 -24.01
N GLY A 53 33.44 -26.39 -22.90
CA GLY A 53 32.58 -27.58 -22.89
C GLY A 53 31.09 -27.25 -23.08
N SER A 54 30.24 -28.28 -23.00
CA SER A 54 28.77 -28.10 -22.94
C SER A 54 28.38 -27.69 -21.51
N PRO A 55 27.89 -26.46 -21.25
CA PRO A 55 27.65 -25.99 -19.88
C PRO A 55 26.69 -26.89 -19.08
N GLY A 56 25.72 -27.52 -19.75
CA GLY A 56 24.74 -28.40 -19.12
C GLY A 56 25.34 -29.66 -18.46
N GLU A 57 26.52 -30.09 -18.88
CA GLU A 57 27.21 -31.28 -18.33
C GLU A 57 27.88 -31.03 -16.98
N PHE A 58 28.08 -29.75 -16.63
CA PHE A 58 28.69 -29.34 -15.35
C PHE A 58 27.67 -29.17 -14.23
N GLY A 59 26.39 -29.44 -14.50
CA GLY A 59 25.33 -29.42 -13.49
C GLY A 59 25.42 -30.64 -12.57
N ALA A 60 25.20 -30.45 -11.26
CA ALA A 60 25.15 -31.57 -10.32
C ALA A 60 23.95 -32.52 -10.55
N VAL A 61 22.90 -32.03 -11.21
CA VAL A 61 21.68 -32.76 -11.58
C VAL A 61 21.20 -32.23 -12.92
N ASP A 62 20.55 -33.08 -13.71
CA ASP A 62 19.90 -32.67 -14.96
C ASP A 62 18.94 -31.49 -14.73
N ASN A 63 19.01 -30.50 -15.62
CA ASN A 63 18.26 -29.24 -15.56
C ASN A 63 18.53 -28.34 -14.33
N MET A 64 19.48 -28.69 -13.46
CA MET A 64 19.92 -27.77 -12.41
C MET A 64 20.81 -26.67 -12.96
N ARG A 65 20.77 -25.49 -12.31
CA ARG A 65 21.57 -24.36 -12.75
C ARG A 65 23.07 -24.67 -12.57
N VAL A 66 23.86 -24.31 -13.59
CA VAL A 66 25.32 -24.49 -13.61
C VAL A 66 26.02 -23.27 -13.00
N ARG A 67 25.47 -22.07 -13.22
CA ARG A 67 26.03 -20.83 -12.65
C ARG A 67 25.77 -20.76 -11.14
N VAL A 68 26.83 -20.45 -10.40
CA VAL A 68 26.74 -20.24 -8.95
C VAL A 68 26.03 -18.91 -8.68
N LEU A 69 24.97 -18.95 -7.87
CA LEU A 69 24.45 -17.76 -7.22
C LEU A 69 25.30 -17.57 -5.97
N PRO A 70 26.09 -16.49 -5.87
CA PRO A 70 26.81 -16.20 -4.65
C PRO A 70 25.78 -15.93 -3.55
N VAL A 71 25.70 -16.82 -2.58
CA VAL A 71 24.79 -16.71 -1.44
C VAL A 71 25.64 -16.70 -0.18
N LEU A 72 25.50 -15.66 0.63
CA LEU A 72 26.00 -15.67 1.99
C LEU A 72 25.11 -16.61 2.80
N GLY A 73 25.67 -17.70 3.33
CA GLY A 73 24.88 -18.77 3.98
C GLY A 73 23.96 -18.31 5.12
N THR A 74 24.26 -17.17 5.74
CA THR A 74 23.39 -16.56 6.76
C THR A 74 22.05 -16.08 6.19
N MET A 75 21.98 -15.65 4.93
CA MET A 75 20.75 -15.16 4.30
C MET A 75 19.65 -16.23 4.22
N PRO A 76 19.88 -17.43 3.62
CA PRO A 76 18.88 -18.49 3.63
C PRO A 76 18.64 -19.06 5.03
N ALA A 77 19.63 -19.03 5.94
CA ALA A 77 19.42 -19.45 7.33
C ALA A 77 18.41 -18.53 8.05
N THR A 78 18.61 -17.21 7.98
CA THR A 78 17.68 -16.20 8.55
C THR A 78 16.29 -16.32 7.94
N MET A 79 16.21 -16.56 6.63
CA MET A 79 14.95 -16.79 5.93
C MET A 79 14.19 -18.00 6.49
N GLY A 80 14.88 -19.13 6.68
CA GLY A 80 14.29 -20.33 7.28
C GLY A 80 13.87 -20.11 8.73
N GLN A 81 14.68 -19.38 9.51
CA GLN A 81 14.32 -18.99 10.87
C GLN A 81 13.06 -18.10 10.91
N ALA A 82 12.93 -17.14 10.00
CA ALA A 82 11.75 -16.29 9.90
C ALA A 82 10.48 -17.10 9.55
N GLN A 83 10.59 -18.06 8.63
CA GLN A 83 9.49 -18.98 8.31
C GLN A 83 9.09 -19.83 9.51
N ALA A 84 10.06 -20.42 10.21
CA ALA A 84 9.81 -21.23 11.40
C ALA A 84 9.15 -20.39 12.51
N ALA A 85 9.66 -19.18 12.77
CA ALA A 85 9.08 -18.27 13.75
C ALA A 85 7.63 -17.91 13.41
N TYR A 86 7.33 -17.61 12.14
CA TYR A 86 5.97 -17.33 11.68
C TYR A 86 5.01 -18.49 11.96
N VAL A 87 5.38 -19.71 11.55
CA VAL A 87 4.56 -20.91 11.79
C VAL A 87 4.38 -21.22 13.28
N LEU A 88 5.44 -21.06 14.08
CA LEU A 88 5.36 -21.27 15.53
C LEU A 88 4.41 -20.28 16.22
N CYS A 89 4.42 -19.01 15.79
CA CYS A 89 3.50 -17.99 16.30
C CYS A 89 2.04 -18.30 15.98
N GLU A 90 1.76 -18.74 14.74
CA GLU A 90 0.43 -19.20 14.31
C GLU A 90 -0.07 -20.39 15.16
N ILE A 91 0.74 -21.45 15.27
CA ILE A 91 0.39 -22.65 16.03
C ILE A 91 0.28 -22.35 17.54
N GLY A 92 1.11 -21.44 18.04
CA GLY A 92 1.12 -21.02 19.44
C GLY A 92 -0.03 -20.08 19.85
N GLY A 93 -0.97 -19.78 18.95
CA GLY A 93 -2.11 -18.91 19.23
C GLY A 93 -1.72 -17.44 19.44
N LYS A 94 -0.52 -17.04 19.00
CA LYS A 94 -0.03 -15.65 19.01
C LYS A 94 0.39 -15.24 17.60
N PRO A 95 -0.53 -15.24 16.63
CA PRO A 95 -0.22 -14.81 15.28
C PRO A 95 0.26 -13.35 15.32
N PHE A 96 1.28 -13.05 14.52
CA PHE A 96 1.73 -11.67 14.32
C PHE A 96 1.58 -11.30 12.86
N SER A 97 1.32 -10.02 12.62
CA SER A 97 1.20 -9.48 11.26
C SER A 97 2.58 -8.98 10.81
N PRO A 98 3.32 -9.73 9.97
CA PRO A 98 4.61 -9.26 9.47
C PRO A 98 4.44 -7.99 8.65
N ILE A 99 5.31 -7.01 8.87
CA ILE A 99 5.34 -5.75 8.12
C ILE A 99 5.89 -6.06 6.72
N ALA A 100 4.99 -6.07 5.74
CA ALA A 100 5.33 -6.30 4.35
C ALA A 100 5.61 -4.96 3.65
N GLY A 101 6.84 -4.45 3.72
CA GLY A 101 7.11 -3.13 3.13
C GLY A 101 8.58 -2.83 2.85
N GLU A 102 8.83 -2.38 1.62
CA GLU A 102 9.95 -1.46 1.39
C GLU A 102 9.61 -0.15 2.09
N ARG A 103 10.51 0.38 2.94
CA ARG A 103 10.30 1.70 3.55
C ARG A 103 10.10 2.72 2.45
N ILE A 104 8.97 3.41 2.50
CA ILE A 104 8.64 4.41 1.47
C ILE A 104 9.51 5.62 1.73
N GLY A 105 10.30 6.04 0.75
CA GLY A 105 11.22 7.17 0.94
C GLY A 105 10.51 8.41 1.49
N LYS A 106 11.14 9.11 2.44
CA LYS A 106 10.59 10.28 3.15
C LYS A 106 9.97 11.31 2.20
N ASN A 107 10.62 11.57 1.07
CA ASN A 107 10.14 12.53 0.07
C ASN A 107 8.81 12.10 -0.58
N VAL A 108 8.62 10.81 -0.81
CA VAL A 108 7.37 10.27 -1.38
C VAL A 108 6.24 10.42 -0.37
N ARG A 109 6.48 10.07 0.90
CA ARG A 109 5.49 10.23 1.98
C ARG A 109 5.08 11.68 2.15
N HIS A 110 6.06 12.58 2.26
CA HIS A 110 5.82 14.01 2.40
C HIS A 110 5.06 14.58 1.20
N LYS A 111 5.44 14.21 -0.03
CA LYS A 111 4.72 14.63 -1.24
C LYS A 111 3.27 14.14 -1.22
N ARG A 112 3.02 12.88 -0.89
CA ARG A 112 1.66 12.33 -0.84
C ARG A 112 0.80 13.00 0.23
N LEU A 113 1.36 13.24 1.42
CA LEU A 113 0.70 13.98 2.49
C LEU A 113 0.37 15.41 2.06
N GLN A 114 1.30 16.10 1.39
CA GLN A 114 1.08 17.47 0.92
C GLN A 114 -0.01 17.55 -0.15
N HIS A 115 -0.01 16.63 -1.12
CA HIS A 115 -1.06 16.53 -2.12
C HIS A 115 -2.44 16.32 -1.47
N PHE A 116 -2.51 15.43 -0.48
CA PHE A 116 -3.74 15.19 0.28
C PHE A 116 -4.21 16.43 1.05
N LYS A 117 -3.30 17.11 1.78
CA LYS A 117 -3.59 18.38 2.46
C LYS A 117 -4.12 19.45 1.51
N ASN A 118 -3.52 19.58 0.32
CA ASN A 118 -3.96 20.55 -0.68
C ASN A 118 -5.38 20.25 -1.18
N ARG A 119 -5.70 18.96 -1.38
CA ARG A 119 -7.04 18.52 -1.77
C ARG A 119 -8.07 18.81 -0.68
N GLU A 120 -7.75 18.51 0.57
CA GLU A 120 -8.60 18.82 1.73
C GLU A 120 -8.87 20.33 1.87
N ALA A 121 -7.84 21.16 1.66
CA ALA A 121 -7.99 22.60 1.62
C ALA A 121 -8.86 23.08 0.44
N ALA A 122 -8.84 22.37 -0.71
CA ALA A 122 -9.72 22.68 -1.83
C ALA A 122 -11.18 22.35 -1.51
N ILE A 123 -11.46 21.17 -0.94
CA ILE A 123 -12.81 20.78 -0.50
C ILE A 123 -13.35 21.80 0.53
N ARG A 124 -12.51 22.19 1.51
CA ARG A 124 -12.88 23.22 2.49
C ARG A 124 -13.26 24.54 1.84
N ARG A 125 -12.47 25.03 0.88
CA ARG A 125 -12.77 26.29 0.16
C ARG A 125 -14.01 26.19 -0.70
N GLN A 126 -14.25 25.04 -1.33
CA GLN A 126 -15.43 24.84 -2.18
C GLN A 126 -16.73 24.85 -1.39
N HIS A 127 -16.71 24.46 -0.12
CA HIS A 127 -17.90 24.33 0.72
C HIS A 127 -17.97 25.33 1.87
N GLN A 128 -17.03 26.26 2.00
CA GLN A 128 -17.21 27.44 2.84
C GLN A 128 -18.36 28.28 2.26
N THR A 129 -19.44 28.41 3.01
CA THR A 129 -20.39 29.50 2.83
C THR A 129 -19.74 30.78 3.36
N ASP A 130 -19.97 31.92 2.70
CA ASP A 130 -19.41 33.23 3.06
C ASP A 130 -19.93 33.80 4.41
N ASP A 131 -20.36 32.95 5.35
CA ASP A 131 -20.89 33.36 6.66
C ASP A 131 -19.79 33.62 7.70
N VAL A 132 -18.80 34.45 7.37
CA VAL A 132 -17.93 35.08 8.38
C VAL A 132 -17.65 36.54 8.00
N ASN A 133 -18.64 37.39 8.27
CA ASN A 133 -18.41 38.79 8.63
C ASN A 133 -18.67 38.94 10.15
N SER A 134 -17.69 38.50 10.95
CA SER A 134 -17.49 38.70 12.40
C SER A 134 -16.25 37.87 12.72
N GLY A 135 -15.14 38.35 13.25
CA GLY A 135 -14.83 39.48 14.08
C GLY A 135 -13.36 39.26 14.47
N ASN A 136 -12.68 40.32 14.85
CA ASN A 136 -11.27 40.31 15.21
C ASN A 136 -11.05 39.55 16.54
N ASP A 137 -10.92 38.22 16.49
CA ASP A 137 -10.59 37.40 17.66
C ASP A 137 -9.07 37.22 17.79
N ASN A 138 -8.44 38.23 18.37
CA ASN A 138 -7.18 38.07 19.08
C ASN A 138 -7.45 37.33 20.40
N ASN A 139 -7.55 36.00 20.36
CA ASN A 139 -7.39 35.22 21.58
C ASN A 139 -6.75 33.85 21.30
N GLY A 140 -5.57 33.67 21.87
CA GLY A 140 -4.86 32.39 21.85
C GLY A 140 -5.56 31.37 22.72
N GLY A 141 -5.95 30.25 22.11
CA GLY A 141 -6.35 29.02 22.76
C GLY A 141 -6.07 27.86 21.80
N SER A 142 -5.01 27.09 22.07
CA SER A 142 -4.45 26.07 21.17
C SER A 142 -5.30 24.81 21.00
N ASP A 143 -6.45 24.70 21.68
CA ASP A 143 -7.18 23.43 21.80
C ASP A 143 -8.47 23.34 20.97
N GLN A 144 -9.06 24.46 20.54
CA GLN A 144 -10.27 24.45 19.69
C GLN A 144 -9.99 24.23 18.19
N ALA A 145 -8.74 24.33 17.75
CA ALA A 145 -8.37 24.16 16.34
C ALA A 145 -8.42 22.70 15.85
N TYR A 146 -8.61 21.74 16.76
CA TYR A 146 -8.61 20.30 16.48
C TYR A 146 -9.99 19.69 16.25
N GLU A 147 -11.08 20.37 16.62
CA GLU A 147 -12.43 19.87 16.39
C GLU A 147 -12.91 20.20 14.98
N GLY A 148 -13.08 19.16 14.16
CA GLY A 148 -13.74 19.29 12.87
C GLY A 148 -15.24 19.54 13.02
N ARG A 149 -15.84 20.21 12.04
CA ARG A 149 -17.28 20.54 12.02
C ARG A 149 -17.96 19.94 10.79
N MET A 150 -19.26 19.69 10.92
CA MET A 150 -20.10 19.31 9.78
C MET A 150 -20.62 20.58 9.10
N ILE A 151 -20.56 20.60 7.77
CA ILE A 151 -21.16 21.62 6.93
C ILE A 151 -22.08 20.97 5.90
N GLN A 152 -23.09 21.69 5.45
CA GLN A 152 -23.96 21.19 4.40
C GLN A 152 -23.31 21.37 3.03
N SER A 153 -23.41 20.37 2.17
CA SER A 153 -22.97 20.47 0.77
C SER A 153 -23.77 21.55 0.04
N LYS A 154 -23.19 22.11 -1.04
CA LYS A 154 -23.83 23.13 -1.88
C LYS A 154 -25.18 22.70 -2.43
N ASP A 155 -25.35 21.40 -2.68
CA ASP A 155 -26.61 20.85 -3.19
C ASP A 155 -27.67 20.63 -2.09
N GLY A 156 -27.33 20.90 -0.82
CA GLY A 156 -28.20 20.68 0.34
C GLY A 156 -28.42 19.21 0.72
N LYS A 157 -27.96 18.26 -0.09
CA LYS A 157 -28.29 16.83 0.00
C LYS A 157 -27.41 16.01 0.95
N SER A 158 -26.22 16.49 1.28
CA SER A 158 -25.23 15.73 2.05
C SER A 158 -24.49 16.60 3.04
N ASN A 159 -24.05 15.99 4.15
CA ASN A 159 -23.19 16.65 5.12
C ASN A 159 -21.73 16.30 4.84
N ILE A 160 -20.86 17.28 4.97
CA ILE A 160 -19.42 17.18 4.74
C ILE A 160 -18.72 17.53 6.04
N TRP A 161 -17.79 16.68 6.45
CA TRP A 161 -16.89 16.97 7.55
C TRP A 161 -15.72 17.83 7.05
N VAL A 162 -15.46 18.92 7.77
CA VAL A 162 -14.34 19.81 7.53
C VAL A 162 -13.60 20.04 8.84
N GLY A 163 -12.32 19.69 8.86
CA GLY A 163 -11.43 19.85 10.00
C GLY A 163 -9.97 19.72 9.57
N PRO A 164 -9.03 19.74 10.52
CA PRO A 164 -7.62 19.48 10.23
C PRO A 164 -7.42 18.07 9.65
N VAL A 165 -6.33 17.90 8.90
CA VAL A 165 -5.94 16.56 8.42
C VAL A 165 -5.47 15.72 9.61
N GLN A 166 -6.10 14.56 9.81
CA GLN A 166 -5.86 13.67 10.97
C GLN A 166 -4.96 12.47 10.64
N ILE A 167 -4.00 12.69 9.73
CA ILE A 167 -2.94 11.72 9.42
C ILE A 167 -1.58 12.39 9.34
N ASP A 168 -0.53 11.65 9.67
CA ASP A 168 0.86 12.08 9.59
C ASP A 168 1.66 11.37 8.47
N SER A 169 3.00 11.44 8.53
CA SER A 169 3.86 10.79 7.54
C SER A 169 3.89 9.27 7.67
N ASP A 170 3.76 8.75 8.88
CA ASP A 170 3.86 7.32 9.18
C ASP A 170 2.54 6.63 8.84
N ASP A 171 1.40 7.31 9.07
CA ASP A 171 0.09 6.94 8.53
C ASP A 171 0.12 6.80 7.00
N VAL A 172 0.77 7.74 6.30
CA VAL A 172 0.95 7.66 4.85
C VAL A 172 1.79 6.45 4.45
N GLU A 173 2.82 6.12 5.22
CA GLU A 173 3.62 4.91 4.99
C GLU A 173 2.78 3.65 5.15
N TYR A 174 2.00 3.57 6.24
CA TYR A 174 1.09 2.49 6.54
C TYR A 174 0.03 2.31 5.44
N LEU A 175 -0.65 3.39 5.06
CA LEU A 175 -1.68 3.36 4.02
C LEU A 175 -1.12 2.93 2.66
N LEU A 176 0.04 3.48 2.25
CA LEU A 176 0.66 3.12 0.98
C LEU A 176 1.26 1.70 1.00
N GLY A 177 1.89 1.30 2.10
CA GLY A 177 2.63 0.05 2.22
C GLY A 177 1.73 -1.15 2.52
N GLU A 178 0.90 -1.03 3.56
CA GLU A 178 0.15 -2.14 4.14
C GLU A 178 -1.28 -2.22 3.61
N VAL A 179 -2.02 -1.11 3.70
CA VAL A 179 -3.46 -1.08 3.36
C VAL A 179 -3.67 -1.19 1.85
N TRP A 180 -3.04 -0.29 1.08
CA TRP A 180 -3.23 -0.19 -0.37
C TRP A 180 -2.11 -0.83 -1.19
N ARG A 181 -0.97 -1.14 -0.55
CA ARG A 181 0.16 -1.85 -1.18
C ARG A 181 0.62 -1.21 -2.50
N ASN A 182 0.65 0.12 -2.52
CA ASN A 182 0.98 0.99 -3.64
C ASN A 182 0.15 0.69 -4.90
N ARG A 183 -1.13 0.36 -4.73
CA ARG A 183 -2.07 0.10 -5.82
C ARG A 183 -3.29 0.99 -5.73
N CYS A 184 -3.79 1.42 -6.89
CA CYS A 184 -5.11 2.02 -6.98
C CYS A 184 -6.16 1.01 -6.47
N ALA A 185 -6.97 1.44 -5.52
CA ALA A 185 -8.02 0.65 -4.91
C ALA A 185 -9.10 0.21 -5.92
N VAL A 186 -9.32 1.02 -6.96
CA VAL A 186 -10.34 0.79 -7.99
C VAL A 186 -9.81 -0.05 -9.14
N THR A 187 -8.64 0.32 -9.70
CA THR A 187 -8.12 -0.29 -10.94
C THR A 187 -6.99 -1.30 -10.71
N GLY A 188 -6.39 -1.33 -9.52
CA GLY A 188 -5.21 -2.15 -9.22
C GLY A 188 -3.91 -1.64 -9.84
N ALA A 189 -3.91 -0.51 -10.54
CA ALA A 189 -2.75 0.08 -11.19
C ALA A 189 -1.66 0.47 -10.16
N ARG A 190 -0.38 0.31 -10.53
CA ARG A 190 0.80 0.58 -9.67
C ARG A 190 1.88 1.40 -10.37
N LEU A 191 2.60 0.80 -11.32
CA LEU A 191 3.76 1.43 -11.96
C LEU A 191 3.34 2.55 -12.91
N GLY A 192 4.08 3.66 -12.90
CA GLY A 192 3.84 4.81 -13.79
C GLY A 192 2.53 5.57 -13.53
N THR A 193 1.74 5.14 -12.54
CA THR A 193 0.44 5.75 -12.23
C THR A 193 0.59 6.73 -11.08
N ILE A 194 0.08 7.94 -11.24
CA ILE A 194 -0.01 8.91 -10.14
C ILE A 194 -1.17 8.46 -9.25
N LEU A 195 -0.83 8.14 -7.99
CA LEU A 195 -1.78 7.73 -6.97
C LEU A 195 -1.90 8.82 -5.91
N GLU A 196 -3.12 9.13 -5.51
CA GLU A 196 -3.44 10.14 -4.50
C GLU A 196 -4.48 9.58 -3.51
N PHE A 197 -4.45 10.10 -2.28
CA PHE A 197 -5.43 9.76 -1.27
C PHE A 197 -6.69 10.61 -1.42
N VAL A 198 -7.83 9.96 -1.24
CA VAL A 198 -9.14 10.60 -1.18
C VAL A 198 -9.92 10.05 0.00
N ARG A 199 -10.76 10.89 0.62
CA ARG A 199 -11.74 10.39 1.60
C ARG A 199 -12.76 9.51 0.89
N TRP A 200 -13.01 8.33 1.45
CA TRP A 200 -14.07 7.44 0.98
C TRP A 200 -15.44 8.07 1.23
N ASP A 201 -15.61 8.64 2.42
CA ASP A 201 -16.84 9.29 2.87
C ASP A 201 -16.51 10.71 3.36
N LEU A 202 -17.02 11.72 2.64
CA LEU A 202 -16.80 13.12 2.96
C LEU A 202 -17.50 13.55 4.26
N SER A 203 -18.48 12.79 4.75
CA SER A 203 -19.15 13.06 6.04
C SER A 203 -18.31 12.64 7.26
N LYS A 204 -17.15 12.01 7.02
CA LYS A 204 -16.26 11.47 8.05
C LYS A 204 -14.89 12.15 8.02
N PRO A 205 -14.15 12.14 9.15
CA PRO A 205 -12.82 12.73 9.22
C PRO A 205 -11.80 12.06 8.30
N SER A 206 -10.68 12.74 8.10
CA SER A 206 -9.56 12.30 7.25
C SER A 206 -8.62 11.34 7.98
N ILE A 207 -9.16 10.24 8.50
CA ILE A 207 -8.43 9.20 9.26
C ILE A 207 -8.09 7.98 8.37
N CYS A 208 -7.13 7.16 8.79
CA CYS A 208 -6.67 5.98 8.04
C CYS A 208 -7.78 5.02 7.58
N SER A 209 -8.82 4.83 8.39
CA SER A 209 -9.99 3.99 8.05
C SER A 209 -10.99 4.64 7.09
N ASN A 210 -10.73 5.87 6.63
CA ASN A 210 -11.56 6.59 5.66
C ASN A 210 -10.75 7.06 4.43
N LEU A 211 -9.49 6.65 4.27
CA LEU A 211 -8.65 7.11 3.15
C LEU A 211 -8.36 5.99 2.15
N VAL A 212 -8.68 6.28 0.88
CA VAL A 212 -8.53 5.36 -0.24
C VAL A 212 -7.50 5.88 -1.21
N LEU A 213 -6.57 5.00 -1.61
CA LEU A 213 -5.57 5.32 -2.63
C LEU A 213 -6.14 5.09 -4.02
N MET A 214 -6.24 6.12 -4.84
CA MET A 214 -6.80 6.04 -6.19
C MET A 214 -5.87 6.68 -7.22
N SER A 215 -5.94 6.19 -8.47
CA SER A 215 -5.30 6.86 -9.61
C SER A 215 -6.07 8.12 -9.98
N THR A 216 -5.40 9.14 -10.54
CA THR A 216 -6.04 10.39 -10.99
C THR A 216 -7.31 10.15 -11.83
N HIS A 217 -7.26 9.25 -12.82
CA HIS A 217 -8.44 8.87 -13.65
C HIS A 217 -9.59 8.23 -12.86
N ALA A 218 -9.28 7.52 -11.77
CA ALA A 218 -10.31 6.92 -10.92
C ALA A 218 -10.91 7.97 -9.98
N ILE A 219 -10.11 8.95 -9.55
CA ILE A 219 -10.57 10.08 -8.73
C ILE A 219 -11.56 10.94 -9.50
N GLU A 220 -11.28 11.27 -10.76
CA GLU A 220 -12.19 12.07 -11.60
C GLU A 220 -13.59 11.43 -11.65
N LYS A 221 -13.66 10.12 -11.94
CA LYS A 221 -14.92 9.37 -11.94
C LYS A 221 -15.59 9.28 -10.57
N PHE A 222 -14.76 9.15 -9.52
CA PHE A 222 -15.26 9.08 -8.14
C PHE A 222 -15.82 10.42 -7.67
N ASP A 223 -15.22 11.55 -8.07
CA ASP A 223 -15.69 12.89 -7.73
C ASP A 223 -17.02 13.21 -8.44
N GLU A 224 -17.22 12.69 -9.65
CA GLU A 224 -18.49 12.86 -10.39
C GLU A 224 -19.64 11.99 -9.84
N SER A 225 -19.37 10.69 -9.60
CA SER A 225 -20.43 9.69 -9.34
C SER A 225 -20.45 9.17 -7.90
N GLY A 226 -19.52 9.64 -7.06
CA GLY A 226 -19.30 9.15 -5.71
C GLY A 226 -19.02 7.65 -5.65
N GLN A 227 -19.26 7.06 -4.48
CA GLN A 227 -19.19 5.61 -4.29
C GLN A 227 -20.18 4.86 -5.20
N GLY A 228 -21.31 5.48 -5.54
CA GLY A 228 -22.36 4.91 -6.38
C GLY A 228 -21.89 4.55 -7.80
N GLY A 229 -20.91 5.27 -8.34
CA GLY A 229 -20.33 5.01 -9.67
C GLY A 229 -19.39 3.79 -9.74
N LEU A 230 -19.01 3.21 -8.60
CA LEU A 230 -18.12 2.04 -8.55
C LEU A 230 -18.92 0.74 -8.56
N SER A 231 -18.35 -0.36 -9.06
CA SER A 231 -19.03 -1.67 -9.00
C SER A 231 -19.16 -2.16 -7.55
N ALA A 232 -20.21 -2.93 -7.25
CA ALA A 232 -20.46 -3.43 -5.89
C ALA A 232 -19.31 -4.29 -5.34
N ASN A 233 -18.62 -5.03 -6.21
CA ASN A 233 -17.46 -5.84 -5.81
C ASN A 233 -16.27 -4.94 -5.40
N ILE A 234 -16.01 -3.87 -6.15
CA ILE A 234 -14.93 -2.93 -5.83
C ILE A 234 -15.21 -2.22 -4.51
N ARG A 235 -16.45 -1.72 -4.31
CA ARG A 235 -16.86 -1.08 -3.05
C ARG A 235 -16.63 -2.00 -1.85
N ARG A 236 -17.13 -3.24 -1.93
CA ARG A 236 -16.93 -4.24 -0.87
C ARG A 236 -15.46 -4.49 -0.56
N LYS A 237 -14.61 -4.63 -1.59
CA LYS A 237 -13.16 -4.81 -1.40
C LYS A 237 -12.50 -3.62 -0.72
N ILE A 238 -12.93 -2.40 -1.04
CA ILE A 238 -12.46 -1.16 -0.42
C ILE A 238 -12.89 -1.12 1.06
N GLU A 239 -14.18 -1.34 1.33
CA GLU A 239 -14.73 -1.30 2.69
C GLU A 239 -14.10 -2.34 3.61
N VAL A 240 -13.90 -3.58 3.13
CA VAL A 240 -13.20 -4.62 3.89
C VAL A 240 -11.79 -4.17 4.25
N ARG A 241 -11.04 -3.57 3.31
CA ARG A 241 -9.69 -3.06 3.61
C ARG A 241 -9.71 -1.88 4.58
N LEU A 242 -10.62 -0.93 4.41
CA LEU A 242 -10.77 0.19 5.33
C LEU A 242 -11.12 -0.26 6.75
N SER A 243 -11.96 -1.31 6.89
CA SER A 243 -12.29 -1.91 8.18
C SER A 243 -11.12 -2.64 8.84
N SER A 244 -10.12 -3.05 8.04
CA SER A 244 -8.88 -3.67 8.54
C SER A 244 -7.82 -2.65 8.97
N CYS A 245 -8.04 -1.36 8.73
CA CYS A 245 -7.13 -0.31 9.20
C CYS A 245 -7.08 -0.34 10.73
N LYS A 246 -5.88 -0.51 11.29
CA LYS A 246 -5.67 -0.39 12.73
C LYS A 246 -5.87 1.08 13.09
N VAL A 247 -6.79 1.35 14.01
CA VAL A 247 -6.86 2.64 14.68
C VAL A 247 -5.87 2.52 15.82
N ASP A 248 -4.82 3.33 15.81
CA ASP A 248 -3.85 3.35 16.90
C ASP A 248 -4.58 3.69 18.21
N TRP A 249 -4.38 2.85 19.24
CA TRP A 249 -4.87 3.05 20.60
C TRP A 249 -3.72 3.53 21.48
#